data_AF-A0A956RBH6-F1
#
_entry.id   AF-A0A956RBH6-F1
#
_cell.length_a   1.000
_cell.length_b   1.000
_cell.length_c   1.000
_cell.angle_alpha   90.00
_cell.angle_beta   90.00
_cell.angle_gamma   90.00
#
_symmetry.space_group_name_H-M   'P 1'
#
loop_
_entity.id
_entity.type
_entity.pdbx_description
1 polymer ?
#
loop_
_entity_poly.entity_id
_entity_poly.type
_entity_poly.pdbx_seq_one_letter_code
_entity_poly.pdbx_strand_id
1 'polypeptide(L)'
;MTERYFTVDRHPDQWSESMCHAVVNMAPWEHDRFWIGNVQITGRKAWGAREPVWRNEVVYYNTLEASLATILERIIVHHTNNSSSIQSNESKQQSRGYAALGYHFFIDGGGRVYEGRPLEVMGSHAGVGRSSGPLNDPDRGSIGIVLQ
;
A
#
# COMPACT_ATOMS: atom_id res chain seq x y z
N MET A 1 -21.71 8.31 11.45
CA MET A 1 -20.34 8.59 10.97
C MET A 1 -20.25 8.01 9.58
N THR A 2 -20.10 8.82 8.54
CA THR A 2 -19.80 8.34 7.18
C THR A 2 -18.39 7.73 7.20
N GLU A 3 -18.24 6.49 6.76
CA GLU A 3 -16.94 5.84 6.66
C GLU A 3 -16.10 6.57 5.59
N ARG A 4 -14.92 7.10 5.97
CA ARG A 4 -14.00 7.82 5.07
C ARG A 4 -13.16 6.89 4.17
N TYR A 5 -13.39 5.59 4.29
CA TYR A 5 -12.56 4.53 3.71
C TYR A 5 -13.47 3.44 3.19
N PHE A 6 -12.96 2.68 2.23
CA PHE A 6 -13.68 1.56 1.64
C PHE A 6 -12.80 0.30 1.65
N THR A 7 -13.41 -0.84 1.98
CA THR A 7 -12.73 -2.14 2.10
C THR A 7 -13.03 -3.01 0.89
N VAL A 8 -11.99 -3.56 0.26
CA VAL A 8 -12.10 -4.65 -0.72
C VAL A 8 -11.60 -5.97 -0.13
N ASP A 9 -12.29 -7.06 -0.47
CA ASP A 9 -11.88 -8.44 -0.14
C ASP A 9 -11.78 -9.34 -1.39
N ARG A 10 -11.86 -8.72 -2.57
CA ARG A 10 -11.91 -9.34 -3.89
C ARG A 10 -11.28 -8.39 -4.91
N HIS A 11 -10.96 -8.90 -6.09
CA HIS A 11 -10.34 -8.10 -7.14
C HIS A 11 -11.24 -6.89 -7.48
N PRO A 12 -10.72 -5.66 -7.63
CA PRO A 12 -11.57 -4.47 -7.79
C PRO A 12 -12.58 -4.54 -8.95
N ASP A 13 -12.23 -5.17 -10.06
CA ASP A 13 -13.16 -5.40 -11.18
C ASP A 13 -14.44 -6.17 -10.82
N GLN A 14 -14.43 -6.92 -9.71
CA GLN A 14 -15.56 -7.70 -9.22
C GLN A 14 -16.56 -6.89 -8.37
N TRP A 15 -16.29 -5.61 -8.12
CA TRP A 15 -17.11 -4.73 -7.27
C TRP A 15 -17.94 -3.71 -8.05
N SER A 16 -17.98 -3.83 -9.37
CA SER A 16 -18.48 -2.81 -10.31
C SER A 16 -19.98 -2.49 -10.23
N GLU A 17 -20.81 -3.26 -9.50
CA GLU A 17 -22.28 -3.17 -9.67
C GLU A 17 -23.13 -2.92 -8.41
N SER A 18 -22.59 -2.80 -7.18
CA SER A 18 -23.50 -2.81 -6.01
C SER A 18 -23.28 -1.84 -4.86
N MET A 19 -22.13 -1.17 -4.67
CA MET A 19 -22.00 -0.25 -3.50
C MET A 19 -21.12 1.00 -3.65
N CYS A 20 -20.31 1.18 -4.69
CA CYS A 20 -19.58 2.45 -4.84
C CYS A 20 -19.12 2.64 -6.29
N HIS A 21 -19.48 3.77 -6.92
CA HIS A 21 -18.86 4.20 -8.18
C HIS A 21 -17.36 4.48 -8.02
N ALA A 22 -16.86 4.50 -6.79
CA ALA A 22 -15.47 4.73 -6.42
C ALA A 22 -14.80 3.48 -5.80
N VAL A 23 -15.31 2.26 -6.02
CA VAL A 23 -14.54 1.02 -5.74
C VAL A 23 -13.39 0.89 -6.75
N VAL A 24 -12.43 1.76 -6.48
CA VAL A 24 -10.99 1.75 -6.66
C VAL A 24 -10.45 0.98 -7.85
N ASN A 25 -10.25 1.74 -8.92
CA ASN A 25 -9.48 1.32 -10.07
C ASN A 25 -8.13 0.67 -9.67
N MET A 26 -7.64 -0.22 -10.53
CA MET A 26 -6.30 -0.81 -10.40
C MET A 26 -5.18 0.18 -10.73
N ALA A 27 -5.51 1.38 -11.25
CA ALA A 27 -4.54 2.34 -11.75
C ALA A 27 -3.42 2.69 -10.76
N PRO A 28 -3.68 2.92 -9.45
CA PRO A 28 -2.63 3.17 -8.47
C PRO A 28 -1.63 2.01 -8.32
N TRP A 29 -2.04 0.78 -8.63
CA TRP A 29 -1.18 -0.40 -8.55
C TRP A 29 -0.32 -0.63 -9.80
N GLU A 30 -0.57 0.12 -10.88
CA GLU A 30 -0.01 -0.10 -12.22
C GLU A 30 1.05 0.96 -12.61
N HIS A 31 1.54 1.76 -11.66
CA HIS A 31 2.55 2.78 -11.95
C HIS A 31 3.84 2.15 -12.48
N ASP A 32 4.33 2.65 -13.62
CA ASP A 32 5.65 2.27 -14.16
C ASP A 32 6.76 3.06 -13.44
N ARG A 33 6.88 4.35 -13.70
CA ARG A 33 7.76 5.26 -12.94
C ARG A 33 7.07 6.59 -12.75
N PHE A 34 7.30 7.22 -11.61
CA PHE A 34 6.73 8.53 -11.30
C PHE A 34 7.67 9.33 -10.40
N TRP A 35 7.33 10.59 -10.18
CA TRP A 35 8.12 11.52 -9.38
C TRP A 35 7.30 12.02 -8.21
N ILE A 36 7.91 12.07 -7.02
CA ILE A 36 7.42 12.84 -5.88
C ILE A 36 8.44 13.92 -5.60
N GLY A 37 8.09 15.17 -5.93
CA GLY A 37 9.05 16.26 -5.95
C GLY A 37 10.21 15.95 -6.90
N ASN A 38 11.42 15.90 -6.37
CA ASN A 38 12.66 15.58 -7.09
C ASN A 38 13.11 14.12 -6.93
N VAL A 39 12.30 13.27 -6.28
CA VAL A 39 12.62 11.85 -6.08
C VAL A 39 11.93 11.02 -7.15
N GLN A 40 12.70 10.28 -7.94
CA GLN A 40 12.15 9.28 -8.86
C GLN A 40 11.79 8.01 -8.10
N ILE A 41 10.58 7.53 -8.30
CA ILE A 41 10.07 6.29 -7.73
C ILE A 41 9.97 5.25 -8.85
N THR A 42 10.55 4.08 -8.61
CA THR A 42 10.29 2.90 -9.44
C THR A 42 8.94 2.33 -9.01
N GLY A 43 7.93 2.50 -9.86
CA GLY A 43 6.57 2.03 -9.59
C GLY A 43 6.45 0.52 -9.66
N ARG A 44 5.34 0.00 -9.12
CA ARG A 44 5.04 -1.43 -9.03
C ARG A 44 5.23 -2.18 -10.34
N LYS A 45 4.72 -1.62 -11.44
CA LYS A 45 4.84 -2.23 -12.77
C LYS A 45 6.31 -2.33 -13.22
N ALA A 46 7.11 -1.29 -12.99
CA ALA A 46 8.50 -1.27 -13.43
C ALA A 46 9.41 -2.25 -12.67
N TRP A 47 9.19 -2.44 -11.36
CA TRP A 47 10.00 -3.41 -10.60
C TRP A 47 9.47 -4.86 -10.68
N GLY A 48 8.37 -5.07 -11.39
CA GLY A 48 7.77 -6.38 -11.59
C GLY A 48 7.02 -6.89 -10.36
N ALA A 49 6.24 -6.02 -9.74
CA ALA A 49 5.42 -6.36 -8.60
C ALA A 49 4.47 -7.51 -8.89
N ARG A 50 4.20 -8.33 -7.87
CA ARG A 50 3.15 -9.35 -7.99
C ARG A 50 1.80 -8.69 -7.83
N GLU A 51 0.80 -9.35 -8.40
CA GLU A 51 -0.60 -9.04 -8.13
C GLU A 51 -0.86 -9.07 -6.61
N PRO A 52 -1.54 -8.05 -6.07
CA PRO A 52 -1.96 -8.07 -4.68
C PRO A 52 -2.85 -9.28 -4.38
N VAL A 53 -2.72 -9.81 -3.17
CA VAL A 53 -3.62 -10.85 -2.68
C VAL A 53 -4.93 -10.20 -2.23
N TRP A 54 -5.87 -10.13 -3.17
CA TRP A 54 -7.16 -9.46 -2.99
C TRP A 54 -8.12 -10.13 -2.00
N ARG A 55 -7.93 -11.42 -1.69
CA ARG A 55 -8.75 -12.16 -0.69
C ARG A 55 -8.54 -11.70 0.76
N ASN A 56 -7.61 -10.78 0.98
CA ASN A 56 -7.38 -10.16 2.27
C ASN A 56 -8.06 -8.79 2.25
N GLU A 57 -8.65 -8.36 3.36
CA GLU A 57 -9.25 -7.03 3.44
C GLU A 57 -8.17 -5.95 3.17
N VAL A 58 -8.35 -5.18 2.10
CA VAL A 58 -7.52 -4.02 1.74
C VAL A 58 -8.39 -2.78 1.84
N VAL A 59 -7.88 -1.75 2.52
CA VAL A 59 -8.61 -0.51 2.76
C VAL A 59 -8.05 0.61 1.89
N TYR A 60 -8.93 1.36 1.25
CA TYR A 60 -8.62 2.52 0.43
C TYR A 60 -9.16 3.81 1.01
N TYR A 61 -8.55 4.93 0.64
CA TYR A 61 -9.00 6.27 0.97
C TYR A 61 -10.01 6.81 -0.06
N ASN A 62 -11.13 7.40 0.39
CA ASN A 62 -12.10 8.03 -0.51
C ASN A 62 -11.59 9.40 -0.98
N THR A 63 -10.86 9.41 -2.10
CA THR A 63 -10.27 10.63 -2.66
C THR A 63 -11.28 11.59 -3.29
N LEU A 64 -12.54 11.18 -3.48
CA LEU A 64 -13.64 12.07 -3.89
C LEU A 64 -14.10 12.99 -2.75
N GLU A 65 -13.99 12.53 -1.50
CA GLU A 65 -14.39 13.32 -0.32
C GLU A 65 -13.21 14.07 0.32
N ALA A 66 -11.99 13.54 0.22
CA ALA A 66 -10.80 14.15 0.81
C ALA A 66 -9.53 13.82 0.04
N SER A 67 -8.69 14.82 -0.23
CA SER A 67 -7.39 14.61 -0.87
C SER A 67 -6.42 13.81 0.02
N LEU A 68 -5.41 13.16 -0.58
CA LEU A 68 -4.36 12.47 0.20
C LEU A 68 -3.66 13.40 1.21
N ALA A 69 -3.46 14.68 0.87
CA ALA A 69 -2.84 15.66 1.76
C ALA A 69 -3.66 15.95 3.03
N THR A 70 -4.97 15.72 2.98
CA THR A 70 -5.88 15.88 4.13
C THR A 70 -6.06 14.59 4.94
N ILE A 71 -5.50 13.48 4.47
CA ILE A 71 -5.63 12.15 5.08
C ILE A 71 -4.29 11.68 5.64
N LEU A 72 -3.19 11.90 4.90
CA LEU A 72 -1.85 11.51 5.27
C LEU A 72 -1.24 12.58 6.17
N GLU A 73 -1.07 12.24 7.44
CA GLU A 73 -0.66 13.15 8.51
C GLU A 73 0.73 12.82 9.06
N ARG A 74 1.21 11.58 8.84
CA ARG A 74 2.41 11.04 9.49
C ARG A 74 3.30 10.30 8.50
N ILE A 75 4.61 10.31 8.77
CA ILE A 75 5.59 9.45 8.09
C ILE A 75 6.20 8.55 9.14
N ILE A 76 6.22 7.25 8.88
CA ILE A 76 6.82 6.24 9.74
C ILE A 76 7.95 5.56 8.98
N VAL A 77 9.13 5.56 9.60
CA VAL A 77 10.34 5.00 9.02
C VAL A 77 10.69 3.70 9.73
N HIS A 78 10.90 2.64 8.95
CA HIS A 78 11.32 1.32 9.38
C HIS A 78 12.65 0.95 8.75
N HIS A 79 13.34 -0.03 9.32
CA HIS A 79 14.39 -0.78 8.64
C HIS A 79 13.97 -2.24 8.54
N THR A 80 14.58 -2.99 7.61
CA THR A 80 14.30 -4.42 7.45
C THR A 80 15.57 -5.21 7.21
N ASN A 81 15.76 -6.28 7.97
CA ASN A 81 16.72 -7.33 7.65
C ASN A 81 16.01 -8.56 7.03
N ASN A 82 14.75 -8.39 6.59
CA ASN A 82 13.94 -9.51 6.12
C ASN A 82 14.13 -9.82 4.64
N SER A 83 14.95 -9.09 3.89
CA SER A 83 15.05 -9.25 2.44
C SER A 83 16.38 -8.72 1.90
N SER A 84 16.68 -8.97 0.63
CA SER A 84 17.75 -8.28 -0.10
C SER A 84 17.22 -7.41 -1.24
N SER A 85 15.90 -7.40 -1.45
CA SER A 85 15.20 -6.69 -2.51
C SER A 85 13.74 -6.46 -2.15
N ILE A 86 13.09 -5.50 -2.81
CA ILE A 86 11.64 -5.27 -2.68
C ILE A 86 10.83 -6.54 -3.03
N GLN A 87 11.21 -7.26 -4.09
CA GLN A 87 10.50 -8.47 -4.52
C GLN A 87 10.52 -9.55 -3.44
N SER A 88 11.68 -9.76 -2.80
CA SER A 88 11.80 -10.76 -1.73
C SER A 88 11.07 -10.32 -0.45
N ASN A 89 11.01 -9.02 -0.16
CA ASN A 89 10.25 -8.48 0.97
C ASN A 89 8.74 -8.69 0.76
N GLU A 90 8.20 -8.25 -0.39
CA GLU A 90 6.78 -8.43 -0.70
C GLU A 90 6.40 -9.92 -0.68
N SER A 91 7.23 -10.79 -1.27
CA SER A 91 7.00 -12.24 -1.24
C SER A 91 6.85 -12.79 0.18
N LYS A 92 7.71 -12.37 1.11
CA LYS A 92 7.68 -12.82 2.51
C LYS A 92 6.50 -12.22 3.28
N GLN A 93 6.07 -11.02 2.93
CA GLN A 93 4.88 -10.43 3.54
C GLN A 93 3.61 -11.11 3.02
N GLN A 94 3.52 -11.40 1.72
CA GLN A 94 2.41 -12.18 1.15
C GLN A 94 2.31 -13.58 1.77
N SER A 95 3.43 -14.25 2.04
CA SER A 95 3.42 -15.55 2.75
C SER A 95 2.95 -15.45 4.21
N ARG A 96 2.97 -14.25 4.80
CA ARG A 96 2.42 -13.94 6.13
C ARG A 96 0.99 -13.40 6.08
N GLY A 97 0.37 -13.39 4.89
CA GLY A 97 -1.02 -13.01 4.66
C GLY A 97 -1.22 -11.54 4.28
N TYR A 98 -0.17 -10.76 4.02
CA TYR A 98 -0.32 -9.39 3.53
C TYR A 98 -0.81 -9.40 2.08
N ALA A 99 -1.64 -8.43 1.69
CA ALA A 99 -2.06 -8.28 0.30
C ALA A 99 -0.86 -8.01 -0.63
N ALA A 100 -0.01 -7.09 -0.21
CA ALA A 100 1.22 -6.66 -0.88
C ALA A 100 2.21 -6.19 0.20
N LEU A 101 3.33 -5.58 -0.20
CA LEU A 101 4.22 -4.90 0.73
C LEU A 101 3.42 -3.95 1.65
N GLY A 102 3.54 -4.08 2.98
CA GLY A 102 2.79 -3.30 3.96
C GLY A 102 3.21 -1.83 4.04
N TYR A 103 4.37 -1.49 3.46
CA TYR A 103 4.92 -0.14 3.38
C TYR A 103 4.52 0.51 2.05
N HIS A 104 4.52 1.85 2.03
CA HIS A 104 4.28 2.63 0.82
C HIS A 104 5.54 2.76 -0.03
N PHE A 105 6.71 2.85 0.60
CA PHE A 105 7.99 2.93 -0.09
C PHE A 105 9.03 1.98 0.51
N PHE A 106 9.85 1.41 -0.36
CA PHE A 106 11.06 0.65 -0.01
C PHE A 106 12.28 1.38 -0.58
N ILE A 107 13.33 1.52 0.22
CA ILE A 107 14.60 2.11 -0.21
C ILE A 107 15.69 1.04 -0.10
N ASP A 108 16.34 0.72 -1.22
CA ASP A 108 17.45 -0.24 -1.23
C ASP A 108 18.76 0.38 -0.70
N GLY A 109 19.76 -0.46 -0.44
CA GLY A 109 21.08 0.00 0.02
C GLY A 109 21.84 0.88 -0.99
N GLY A 110 21.37 0.98 -2.24
CA GLY A 110 21.87 1.91 -3.25
C GLY A 110 21.12 3.24 -3.30
N GLY A 111 20.13 3.45 -2.42
CA GLY A 111 19.32 4.67 -2.35
C GLY A 111 18.21 4.74 -3.41
N ARG A 112 17.93 3.66 -4.16
CA ARG A 112 16.81 3.64 -5.10
C ARG A 112 15.50 3.47 -4.33
N VAL A 113 14.49 4.23 -4.72
CA VAL A 113 13.17 4.21 -4.10
C VAL A 113 12.19 3.44 -4.98
N TYR A 114 11.45 2.52 -4.37
CA TYR A 114 10.47 1.66 -5.01
C TYR A 114 9.12 1.84 -4.35
N GLU A 115 8.07 1.78 -5.15
CA GLU A 115 6.68 1.80 -4.68
C GLU A 115 6.28 0.44 -4.09
N GLY A 116 5.78 0.47 -2.85
CA GLY A 116 5.14 -0.64 -2.17
C GLY A 116 3.64 -0.63 -2.42
N ARG A 117 2.85 -0.38 -1.37
CA ARG A 117 1.43 0.00 -1.49
C ARG A 117 1.31 1.43 -2.04
N PRO A 118 0.41 1.68 -3.01
CA PRO A 118 0.09 3.02 -3.47
C PRO A 118 -0.41 3.91 -2.32
N LEU A 119 -0.24 5.24 -2.42
CA LEU A 119 -0.61 6.19 -1.34
C LEU A 119 -2.12 6.24 -1.07
N GLU A 120 -2.93 5.88 -2.06
CA GLU A 120 -4.39 5.74 -1.98
C GLU A 120 -4.84 4.51 -1.19
N VAL A 121 -3.91 3.58 -0.93
CA VAL A 121 -4.12 2.34 -0.20
C VAL A 121 -3.56 2.49 1.20
N MET A 122 -4.34 2.13 2.21
CA MET A 122 -3.84 2.13 3.59
C MET A 122 -2.67 1.15 3.76
N GLY A 123 -1.59 1.64 4.35
CA GLY A 123 -0.46 0.84 4.78
C GLY A 123 -0.83 -0.18 5.87
N SER A 124 0.07 -1.12 6.11
CA SER A 124 0.00 -2.11 7.19
C SER A 124 1.41 -2.29 7.74
N HIS A 125 1.88 -1.28 8.47
CA HIS A 125 3.27 -1.20 8.92
C HIS A 125 3.44 -0.76 10.38
N ALA A 126 2.55 0.06 10.93
CA ALA A 126 2.62 0.57 12.30
C ALA A 126 1.25 0.98 12.86
N GLY A 127 0.18 0.33 12.41
CA GLY A 127 -1.15 0.50 12.99
C GLY A 127 -1.28 -0.15 14.37
N VAL A 128 -2.48 -0.06 14.93
CA VAL A 128 -2.81 -0.69 16.22
C VAL A 128 -3.86 -1.76 16.00
N GLY A 129 -3.40 -3.01 16.08
CA GLY A 129 -4.23 -4.19 15.95
C GLY A 129 -4.50 -4.94 17.24
N ARG A 130 -5.50 -5.83 17.20
CA ARG A 130 -5.71 -6.84 18.25
C ARG A 130 -4.55 -7.84 18.32
N SER A 131 -3.87 -8.07 17.20
CA SER A 131 -2.66 -8.90 17.08
C SER A 131 -1.83 -8.41 15.89
N SER A 132 -0.52 -8.66 15.91
CA SER A 132 0.35 -8.36 14.76
C SER A 132 -0.07 -9.16 13.54
N GLY A 133 -0.36 -8.48 12.44
CA GLY A 133 -0.71 -9.14 11.18
C GLY A 133 -1.42 -8.24 10.18
N PRO A 134 -1.55 -8.72 8.95
CA PRO A 134 -2.02 -7.96 7.78
C PRO A 134 -3.48 -7.48 7.86
N LEU A 135 -4.33 -8.22 8.59
CA LEU A 135 -5.78 -7.97 8.66
C LEU A 135 -6.19 -7.14 9.88
N ASN A 136 -5.25 -6.86 10.79
CA ASN A 136 -5.54 -6.19 12.05
C ASN A 136 -4.72 -4.92 12.24
N ASP A 137 -3.92 -4.48 11.28
CA ASP A 137 -2.96 -3.40 11.47
C ASP A 137 -3.34 -2.13 10.67
N PRO A 138 -4.46 -1.45 11.00
CA PRO A 138 -4.91 -0.29 10.25
C PRO A 138 -4.01 0.91 10.56
N ASP A 139 -3.16 1.28 9.61
CA ASP A 139 -2.23 2.39 9.76
C ASP A 139 -2.79 3.68 9.15
N ARG A 140 -3.82 4.19 9.83
CA ARG A 140 -4.64 5.30 9.31
C ARG A 140 -3.81 6.56 9.15
N GLY A 141 -3.76 7.10 7.94
CA GLY A 141 -3.17 8.41 7.67
C GLY A 141 -1.66 8.46 7.82
N SER A 142 -0.95 7.34 7.73
CA SER A 142 0.51 7.33 7.71
C SER A 142 1.08 6.80 6.41
N ILE A 143 2.19 7.40 6.01
CA ILE A 143 3.08 6.90 4.98
C ILE A 143 4.13 6.01 5.65
N GLY A 144 4.38 4.86 5.06
CA GLY A 144 5.33 3.87 5.57
C GLY A 144 6.52 3.77 4.64
N ILE A 145 7.71 4.00 5.17
CA ILE A 145 8.97 3.91 4.43
C ILE A 145 9.82 2.85 5.11
N VAL A 146 10.34 1.88 4.35
CA VAL A 146 11.25 0.85 4.86
C VAL A 146 12.61 0.93 4.18
N LEU A 147 13.67 0.89 4.99
CA LEU A 147 15.07 0.88 4.56
C LEU A 147 15.63 -0.55 4.61
N GLN A 148 16.39 -0.94 3.58
CA GLN A 148 17.11 -2.21 3.51
C GLN A 148 18.56 -2.10 4.01
#